data_AF-A0AAV5FUU8-F1
#
_entry.id   AF-A0AAV5FUU8-F1
#
_cell.length_a   1.000
_cell.length_b   1.000
_cell.length_c   1.000
_cell.angle_alpha   90.00
_cell.angle_beta   90.00
_cell.angle_gamma   90.00
#
_symmetry.space_group_name_H-M   'P 1'
#
loop_
_entity.id
_entity.type
_entity.pdbx_description
1 polymer ?
#
loop_
_entity_poly.entity_id
_entity_poly.type
_entity_poly.pdbx_seq_one_letter_code
_entity_poly.pdbx_strand_id
1 'polypeptide(L)'
;MAAVLRKLDHVEILMGLGQVCRSWRHAARDDPGLWHRIDMRGHAHLNYRVNLCKMARVAIRRAKGQCEAFWAEHVADDGVLQFLGNQ
;
A
#
# COMPACT_ATOMS: atom_id res chain seq x y z
N MET A 1 18.92 0.74 -1.29
CA MET A 1 17.89 1.73 -0.88
C MET A 1 16.51 1.10 -0.72
N ALA A 2 16.02 0.29 -1.66
CA ALA A 2 14.74 -0.43 -1.54
C ALA A 2 14.61 -1.29 -0.27
N ALA A 3 15.72 -1.83 0.26
CA ALA A 3 15.72 -2.61 1.48
C ALA A 3 15.22 -1.87 2.74
N VAL A 4 15.33 -0.53 2.79
CA VAL A 4 14.77 0.26 3.91
C VAL A 4 13.27 0.43 3.74
N LEU A 5 12.80 0.72 2.51
CA LEU A 5 11.36 0.80 2.20
C LEU A 5 10.65 -0.53 2.50
N ARG A 6 11.31 -1.68 2.28
CA ARG A 6 10.76 -3.00 2.62
C ARG A 6 10.60 -3.26 4.12
N LYS A 7 11.21 -2.44 4.98
CA LYS A 7 11.07 -2.52 6.45
C LYS A 7 9.96 -1.61 6.99
N LEU A 8 9.46 -0.68 6.16
CA LEU A 8 8.35 0.20 6.51
C LEU A 8 7.04 -0.50 6.17
N ASP A 9 6.00 -0.21 6.93
CA ASP A 9 4.67 -0.70 6.57
C ASP A 9 4.12 0.06 5.34
N HIS A 10 3.16 -0.56 4.64
CA HIS A 10 2.62 0.01 3.40
C HIS A 10 1.86 1.32 3.64
N VAL A 11 1.29 1.51 4.83
CA VAL A 11 0.57 2.73 5.21
C VAL A 11 1.54 3.89 5.40
N GLU A 12 2.67 3.68 6.07
CA GLU A 12 3.77 4.64 6.27
C GLU A 12 4.39 5.08 4.93
N ILE A 13 4.61 4.13 4.01
CA ILE A 13 5.12 4.43 2.67
C ILE A 13 4.14 5.34 1.92
N LEU A 14 2.83 5.09 2.03
CA LEU A 14 1.78 5.87 1.40
C LEU A 14 1.53 7.22 2.07
N MET A 15 1.72 7.32 3.40
CA MET A 15 1.48 8.53 4.19
C MET A 15 2.53 9.63 3.97
N GLY A 16 3.69 9.30 3.41
CA GLY A 16 4.66 10.32 3.01
C GLY A 16 6.12 9.91 3.07
N LEU A 17 6.45 8.76 3.66
CA LEU A 17 7.85 8.31 3.68
C LEU A 17 8.36 7.98 2.27
N GLY A 18 7.48 7.50 1.39
CA GLY A 18 7.80 7.38 -0.04
C GLY A 18 8.06 8.73 -0.73
N GLN A 19 7.78 9.88 -0.12
CA GLN A 19 7.84 11.20 -0.78
C GLN A 19 9.03 12.06 -0.35
N VAL A 20 9.88 11.57 0.57
CA VAL A 20 10.99 12.31 1.20
C VAL A 20 12.03 12.78 0.17
N CYS A 21 12.34 11.94 -0.82
CA CYS A 21 13.19 12.34 -1.95
C CYS A 21 12.71 11.73 -3.27
N ARG A 22 13.18 12.26 -4.41
CA ARG A 22 12.79 11.77 -5.75
C ARG A 22 13.07 10.27 -5.93
N SER A 23 14.20 9.78 -5.42
CA SER A 23 14.57 8.37 -5.53
C SER A 23 13.66 7.45 -4.70
N TRP A 24 13.24 7.87 -3.50
CA TRP A 24 12.29 7.12 -2.68
C TRP A 24 10.89 7.13 -3.31
N ARG A 25 10.48 8.26 -3.91
CA ARG A 25 9.22 8.36 -4.64
C ARG A 25 9.18 7.42 -5.83
N HIS A 26 10.27 7.36 -6.57
CA HIS A 26 10.39 6.46 -7.72
C HIS A 26 10.35 4.99 -7.26
N ALA A 27 11.16 4.62 -6.28
CA ALA A 27 11.18 3.26 -5.74
C ALA A 27 9.81 2.84 -5.17
N ALA A 28 9.19 3.68 -4.34
CA ALA A 28 7.90 3.39 -3.73
C ALA A 28 6.74 3.32 -4.74
N ARG A 29 6.85 3.97 -5.90
CA ARG A 29 5.80 3.97 -6.92
C ARG A 29 5.99 2.87 -7.96
N ASP A 30 7.23 2.65 -8.40
CA ASP A 30 7.51 1.97 -9.65
C ASP A 30 8.05 0.55 -9.47
N ASP A 31 8.47 0.16 -8.25
CA ASP A 31 8.87 -1.20 -7.87
C ASP A 31 7.66 -2.04 -7.41
N PRO A 32 7.12 -2.95 -8.24
CA PRO A 32 5.98 -3.78 -7.86
C PRO A 32 6.35 -4.82 -6.79
N GLY A 33 7.62 -5.19 -6.68
CA GLY A 33 8.14 -6.09 -5.65
C GLY A 33 8.07 -5.51 -4.24
N LEU A 34 7.78 -4.22 -4.08
CA LEU A 34 7.43 -3.61 -2.80
C LEU A 34 5.96 -3.86 -2.42
N TRP A 35 5.09 -4.10 -3.41
CA TRP A 35 3.63 -4.19 -3.27
C TRP A 35 3.07 -5.60 -3.50
N HIS A 36 3.91 -6.61 -3.74
CA HIS A 36 3.46 -7.99 -3.88
C HIS A 36 2.82 -8.59 -2.62
N ARG A 37 3.13 -8.06 -1.42
CA ARG A 37 2.56 -8.49 -0.13
C ARG A 37 2.20 -7.28 0.70
N ILE A 38 0.94 -6.88 0.69
CA ILE A 38 0.46 -5.62 1.29
C ILE A 38 -0.12 -5.90 2.67
N ASP A 39 0.42 -5.26 3.72
CA ASP A 39 -0.14 -5.32 5.08
C ASP A 39 -0.61 -3.93 5.52
N MET A 40 -1.90 -3.82 5.85
CA MET A 40 -2.54 -2.59 6.33
C MET A 40 -3.24 -2.80 7.69
N ARG A 41 -2.94 -3.87 8.41
CA ARG A 41 -3.48 -4.15 9.76
C ARG A 41 -2.95 -3.16 10.80
N GLY A 42 -3.62 -3.02 11.94
CA GLY A 42 -3.18 -2.10 13.02
C GLY A 42 -3.38 -0.60 12.74
N HIS A 43 -3.78 -0.23 11.52
CA HIS A 43 -4.00 1.15 11.11
C HIS A 43 -5.46 1.60 11.18
N ALA A 44 -6.38 0.81 11.73
CA ALA A 44 -7.80 1.18 11.83
C ALA A 44 -8.03 2.54 12.54
N HIS A 45 -7.15 2.88 13.49
CA HIS A 45 -7.13 4.18 14.14
C HIS A 45 -6.84 5.35 13.19
N LEU A 46 -6.38 5.14 11.96
CA LEU A 46 -6.14 6.21 10.99
C LEU A 46 -7.37 6.53 10.13
N ASN A 47 -8.46 5.75 10.21
CA ASN A 47 -9.68 5.97 9.41
C ASN A 47 -10.31 7.36 9.58
N TYR A 48 -10.09 8.02 10.72
CA TYR A 48 -10.58 9.40 10.94
C TYR A 48 -9.66 10.48 10.33
N ARG A 49 -8.44 10.12 9.91
CA ARG A 49 -7.45 11.04 9.31
C ARG A 49 -7.30 10.83 7.81
N VAL A 50 -7.35 9.58 7.36
CA VAL A 50 -7.08 9.19 5.97
C VAL A 50 -8.10 8.15 5.51
N ASN A 51 -8.34 8.12 4.21
CA ASN A 51 -9.19 7.10 3.61
C ASN A 51 -8.33 5.85 3.31
N LEU A 52 -8.39 4.87 4.22
CA LEU A 52 -7.59 3.64 4.10
C LEU A 52 -8.00 2.78 2.90
N CYS A 53 -9.28 2.78 2.49
CA CYS A 53 -9.74 2.10 1.27
C CYS A 53 -9.07 2.68 0.01
N LYS A 54 -8.93 4.02 -0.07
CA LYS A 54 -8.23 4.70 -1.17
C LYS A 54 -6.75 4.34 -1.17
N MET A 55 -6.13 4.25 0.01
CA MET A 55 -4.74 3.82 0.15
C MET A 55 -4.54 2.38 -0.31
N ALA A 56 -5.45 1.46 0.06
CA ALA A 56 -5.44 0.09 -0.41
C ALA A 56 -5.47 0.01 -1.94
N ARG A 57 -6.37 0.75 -2.60
CA ARG A 57 -6.43 0.79 -4.08
C ARG A 57 -5.13 1.31 -4.71
N VAL A 58 -4.47 2.28 -4.10
CA VAL A 58 -3.16 2.76 -4.57
C VAL A 58 -2.10 1.67 -4.43
N ALA A 59 -2.05 1.00 -3.27
CA ALA A 59 -1.12 -0.10 -3.02
C ALA A 59 -1.29 -1.21 -4.06
N ILE A 60 -2.53 -1.63 -4.27
CA ILE A 60 -2.90 -2.67 -5.25
C ILE A 60 -2.50 -2.28 -6.66
N ARG A 61 -2.79 -1.04 -7.09
CA ARG A 61 -2.39 -0.55 -8.41
C ARG A 61 -0.87 -0.59 -8.60
N ARG A 62 -0.10 -0.29 -7.55
CA ARG A 62 1.37 -0.34 -7.61
C ARG A 62 1.91 -1.77 -7.66
N ALA A 63 1.13 -2.76 -7.21
CA ALA A 63 1.46 -4.17 -7.39
C ALA A 63 1.40 -4.63 -8.85
N LYS A 64 0.71 -3.90 -9.75
CA LYS A 64 0.66 -4.20 -11.20
C LYS A 64 0.33 -5.66 -11.52
N GLY A 65 -0.69 -6.23 -10.86
CA GLY A 65 -1.08 -7.63 -11.05
C GLY A 65 -0.25 -8.65 -10.26
N GLN A 66 0.73 -8.21 -9.46
CA GLN A 66 1.63 -9.08 -8.71
C GLN A 66 1.31 -9.13 -7.21
N CYS A 67 0.10 -8.71 -6.79
CA CYS A 67 -0.29 -8.81 -5.38
C CYS A 67 -0.60 -10.28 -5.05
N GLU A 68 0.30 -10.93 -4.33
CA GLU A 68 0.17 -12.30 -3.86
C GLU A 68 -0.60 -12.39 -2.54
N ALA A 69 -0.53 -11.33 -1.71
CA ALA A 69 -1.21 -11.31 -0.43
C ALA A 69 -1.59 -9.89 0.00
N PHE A 70 -2.76 -9.79 0.64
CA PHE A 70 -3.32 -8.54 1.16
C PHE A 70 -3.91 -8.79 2.55
N TRP A 71 -3.49 -8.04 3.55
CA TRP A 71 -4.04 -8.06 4.91
C TRP A 71 -4.58 -6.69 5.31
N ALA A 72 -5.77 -6.68 5.87
CA ALA A 72 -6.45 -5.46 6.30
C ALA A 72 -7.40 -5.76 7.47
N GLU A 73 -7.56 -4.80 8.37
CA GLU A 73 -8.52 -4.82 9.47
C GLU A 73 -9.42 -3.59 9.35
N HIS A 74 -10.73 -3.76 9.17
CA HIS A 74 -11.69 -2.65 9.01
C HIS A 74 -11.39 -1.68 7.85
N VAL A 75 -10.55 -2.09 6.89
CA VAL A 75 -10.07 -1.31 5.74
C VAL A 75 -10.49 -1.90 4.39
N ALA A 76 -10.99 -3.14 4.38
CA ALA A 76 -11.51 -3.79 3.18
C ALA A 76 -13.02 -3.57 3.09
N ASP A 77 -13.44 -2.61 2.25
CA ASP A 77 -14.80 -2.58 1.71
C ASP A 77 -14.90 -3.48 0.47
N ASP A 78 -16.13 -3.80 0.04
CA ASP A 78 -16.38 -4.62 -1.15
C ASP A 78 -15.70 -4.04 -2.41
N GLY A 79 -15.51 -2.73 -2.47
CA GLY A 79 -14.81 -2.06 -3.56
C GLY A 79 -13.31 -2.34 -3.58
N VAL A 80 -12.66 -2.49 -2.42
CA VAL A 80 -11.25 -2.94 -2.32
C VAL A 80 -11.13 -4.40 -2.76
N LEU A 81 -12.06 -5.27 -2.33
CA LEU A 81 -12.08 -6.68 -2.75
C LEU A 81 -12.28 -6.84 -4.26
N GLN A 82 -13.20 -6.07 -4.85
CA GLN A 82 -13.40 -6.05 -6.30
C GLN A 82 -12.14 -5.55 -7.04
N PHE A 83 -11.45 -4.54 -6.49
CA PHE A 83 -10.22 -4.03 -7.07
C PHE A 83 -9.06 -5.04 -6.98
N LEU A 84 -9.02 -5.85 -5.93
CA LEU A 84 -8.08 -6.97 -5.80
C LEU A 84 -8.35 -8.08 -6.81
N GLY A 85 -9.61 -8.40 -7.08
CA GLY A 85 -9.99 -9.42 -8.06
C GLY A 85 -9.72 -9.03 -9.52
N ASN A 86 -9.59 -7.73 -9.80
CA ASN A 86 -9.47 -7.16 -11.14
C ASN A 86 -8.10 -6.49 -11.40
N GLN A 87 -7.03 -6.97 -10.75
CA GLN A 87 -5.70 -6.36 -10.85
C GLN A 87 -5.08 -6.39 -12.24
#